data_AF-A0A972D218-F1
#
_entry.id   AF-A0A972D218-F1
#
_cell.length_a   1.000
_cell.length_b   1.000
_cell.length_c   1.000
_cell.angle_alpha   90.00
_cell.angle_beta   90.00
_cell.angle_gamma   90.00
#
_symmetry.space_group_name_H-M   'P 1'
#
loop_
_entity.id
_entity.type
_entity.pdbx_description
1 polymer ?
#
loop_
_entity_poly.entity_id
_entity_poly.type
_entity_poly.pdbx_seq_one_letter_code
_entity_poly.pdbx_strand_id
1 'polypeptide(L)' 'MDIKDLVLNILKESDEPLRPGEIAEKANLDRKEVDKAIKALKKEELIESPKRCYYAAK' A
#
# COMPACT_ATOMS: atom_id res chain seq x y z
N MET A 1 -9.31 8.39 10.35
CA MET A 1 -9.04 7.76 9.04
C MET A 1 -7.56 7.52 8.99
N ASP A 2 -7.15 6.27 9.20
CA ASP A 2 -5.75 5.91 9.17
C ASP A 2 -5.29 5.74 7.73
N ILE A 3 -4.15 6.35 7.42
CA ILE A 3 -3.47 6.26 6.13
C ILE A 3 -3.22 4.79 5.75
N LYS A 4 -2.97 3.94 6.75
CA LYS A 4 -2.77 2.51 6.59
C LYS A 4 -4.01 1.80 6.05
N ASP A 5 -5.19 2.10 6.59
CA ASP A 5 -6.45 1.49 6.14
C ASP A 5 -6.79 1.92 4.72
N LEU A 6 -6.50 3.18 4.36
CA LEU A 6 -6.70 3.68 3.00
C LEU A 6 -5.78 2.94 2.00
N VAL A 7 -4.50 2.81 2.34
CA VAL A 7 -3.53 2.04 1.54
C VAL A 7 -3.93 0.58 1.43
N LEU A 8 -4.38 -0.04 2.53
CA LEU A 8 -4.81 -1.43 2.55
C LEU A 8 -6.07 -1.64 1.73
N ASN A 9 -7.05 -0.75 1.81
CA ASN A 9 -8.28 -0.82 1.00
C ASN A 9 -7.96 -0.69 -0.48
N ILE A 10 -7.12 0.26 -0.88
CA ILE A 10 -6.69 0.41 -2.28
C ILE A 10 -5.97 -0.84 -2.77
N LEU A 11 -5.16 -1.47 -1.91
CA LEU A 11 -4.47 -2.72 -2.22
C LEU A 11 -5.41 -3.93 -2.26
N LYS A 12 -6.52 -3.93 -1.51
CA LYS A 12 -7.56 -4.98 -1.54
C LYS A 12 -8.54 -4.82 -2.70
N GLU A 13 -8.87 -3.59 -3.06
CA GLU A 13 -9.70 -3.25 -4.22
C GLU A 13 -8.94 -3.43 -5.53
N SER A 14 -7.62 -3.51 -5.47
CA SER A 14 -6.78 -3.76 -6.63
C SER A 14 -6.42 -5.24 -6.68
N ASP A 15 -6.96 -5.97 -7.65
CA ASP A 15 -6.62 -7.38 -7.92
C ASP A 15 -5.14 -7.58 -8.31
N GLU A 16 -4.47 -6.50 -8.68
CA GLU A 16 -3.06 -6.50 -9.06
C GLU A 16 -2.18 -5.81 -8.01
N PRO A 17 -0.96 -6.32 -7.80
CA PRO A 17 0.04 -5.65 -6.98
C PRO A 17 0.26 -4.22 -7.50
N LEU A 18 0.20 -3.22 -6.61
CA LEU A 18 0.41 -1.82 -6.96
C LEU A 18 1.79 -1.34 -6.53
N ARG A 19 2.32 -0.38 -7.29
CA ARG A 19 3.56 0.30 -6.89
C ARG A 19 3.26 1.38 -5.85
N PRO A 20 4.22 1.72 -4.97
CA PRO A 20 4.05 2.80 -3.99
C PRO A 20 3.71 4.15 -4.63
N GLY A 21 4.13 4.38 -5.88
CA GLY A 21 3.72 5.56 -6.65
C GLY A 21 2.23 5.55 -7.01
N GLU A 22 1.70 4.41 -7.47
CA GLU A 22 0.29 4.26 -7.83
C GLU A 22 -0.61 4.29 -6.61
N ILE A 23 -0.16 3.69 -5.51
CA ILE A 23 -0.84 3.76 -4.21
C ILE A 23 -0.91 5.23 -3.75
N ALA A 24 0.18 6.00 -3.87
CA ALA A 24 0.18 7.42 -3.52
C ALA A 24 -0.78 8.26 -4.36
N GLU A 25 -0.85 8.01 -5.68
CA GLU A 25 -1.80 8.70 -6.54
C GLU A 25 -3.26 8.31 -6.25
N LYS A 26 -3.56 7.01 -6.13
CA LYS A 26 -4.91 6.50 -5.80
C LYS A 26 -5.37 6.95 -4.41
N ALA A 27 -4.47 6.92 -3.44
CA ALA A 27 -4.76 7.32 -2.07
C ALA A 27 -4.78 8.85 -1.90
N ASN A 28 -4.32 9.59 -2.91
CA ASN A 28 -4.09 11.03 -2.84
C ASN A 28 -3.21 11.41 -1.63
N LEU A 29 -2.20 10.59 -1.37
CA LEU A 29 -1.30 10.71 -0.22
C LEU A 29 0.11 11.09 -0.66
N ASP A 30 0.83 11.74 0.24
CA ASP A 30 2.25 11.97 0.08
C ASP A 30 3.02 10.65 -0.02
N ARG A 31 4.03 10.58 -0.92
CA ARG A 31 4.92 9.41 -1.02
C ARG A 31 5.55 9.02 0.32
N LYS A 32 5.81 10.01 1.19
CA LYS A 32 6.34 9.76 2.55
C LYS A 32 5.32 9.05 3.45
N GLU A 33 4.06 9.44 3.36
CA GLU A 33 2.97 8.84 4.13
C GLU A 33 2.71 7.41 3.66
N VAL A 34 2.69 7.19 2.34
CA VAL A 34 2.56 5.86 1.74
C VAL A 34 3.73 4.95 2.08
N ASP A 35 4.98 5.44 2.03
CA ASP A 35 6.15 4.64 2.41
C ASP A 35 6.10 4.21 3.89
N LYS A 36 5.68 5.11 4.79
CA LYS A 36 5.44 4.79 6.20
C LYS A 36 4.31 3.77 6.37
N ALA A 37 3.19 3.96 5.68
CA ALA A 37 2.04 3.08 5.74
C ALA A 37 2.39 1.67 5.23
N ILE A 38 3.04 1.57 4.06
CA ILE A 38 3.52 0.30 3.51
C ILE A 38 4.50 -0.38 4.47
N LYS A 39 5.44 0.35 5.07
CA LYS A 39 6.35 -0.24 6.08
C LYS A 39 5.60 -0.77 7.30
N ALA A 40 4.60 -0.03 7.80
CA ALA A 40 3.76 -0.46 8.91
C ALA A 40 2.92 -1.70 8.52
N LEU A 41 2.18 -1.64 7.42
CA LEU A 41 1.36 -2.74 6.90
C LEU A 41 2.19 -3.99 6.61
N LYS A 42 3.41 -3.83 6.08
CA LYS A 42 4.34 -4.94 5.84
C LYS A 42 4.83 -5.56 7.15
N LYS A 43 5.06 -4.74 8.18
CA LYS A 43 5.42 -5.21 9.54
C LYS A 43 4.26 -5.91 10.22
N GLU A 44 3.03 -5.48 9.94
CA GLU A 44 1.78 -6.08 10.40
C GLU A 44 1.36 -7.30 9.55
N GLU A 45 2.17 -7.70 8.55
CA GLU A 45 1.90 -8.80 7.61
C GLU A 45 0.57 -8.69 6.85
N LEU A 46 0.04 -7.48 6.71
CA LEU A 46 -1.22 -7.18 6.00
C LEU A 46 -1.03 -7.00 4.49
N ILE A 47 0.21 -6.77 4.05
CA ILE A 47 0.57 -6.66 2.64
C ILE A 47 1.77 -7.53 2.31
N GLU A 48 1.80 -8.04 1.10
CA GLU A 48 2.90 -8.81 0.54
C GLU A 48 3.51 -8.12 -0.68
N SER A 49 4.74 -8.51 -1.02
CA SER A 49 5.46 -7.95 -2.18
C SER A 49 5.81 -9.07 -3.14
N PRO A 50 4.87 -9.49 -4.00
CA PRO A 50 5.08 -10.61 -4.92
C PRO A 50 6.11 -10.28 -6.02
N LYS A 51 6.29 -8.99 -6.31
CA LYS A 51 7.24 -8.49 -7.31
C LYS A 51 8.00 -7.29 -6.75
N ARG A 52 9.26 -7.13 -7.15
CA ARG A 52 10.12 -6.04 -6.68
C ARG A 52 9.47 -4.67 -6.96
N CYS A 53 9.28 -3.89 -5.90
CA CYS A 53 8.58 -2.59 -5.89
C CYS A 53 7.05 -2.65 -6.11
N TYR A 54 6.43 -3.81 -5.96
CA TYR A 54 4.98 -3.97 -5.96
C TYR A 54 4.50 -4.48 -4.62
N TYR A 55 3.35 -4.02 -4.19
CA TYR A 55 2.69 -4.41 -2.95
C TYR A 55 1.27 -4.85 -3.26
N ALA A 56 0.82 -5.93 -2.63
CA ALA A 56 -0.54 -6.43 -2.71
C ALA A 56 -1.07 -6.62 -1.29
N ALA A 57 -2.37 -6.46 -1.08
CA ALA A 57 -2.97 -6.87 0.19
C ALA A 57 -2.94 -8.40 0.29
N LYS A 58 -2.70 -8.89 1.50
CA LYS A 58 -2.84 -10.32 1.82
C LYS A 58 -4.32 -10.68 2.01
#